data_AF-A0A3D9SFL4-F1
#
_entry.id   AF-A0A3D9SFL4-F1
#
_cell.length_a   1.000
_cell.length_b   1.000
_cell.length_c   1.000
_cell.angle_alpha   90.00
_cell.angle_beta   90.00
_cell.angle_gamma   90.00
#
_symmetry.space_group_name_H-M   'P 1'
#
loop_
_entity.id
_entity.type
_entity.pdbx_description
1 polymer ?
#
loop_
_entity_poly.entity_id
_entity_poly.type
_entity_poly.pdbx_seq_one_letter_code
_entity_poly.pdbx_strand_id
1 'polypeptide(L)' 'MQEAIVVYYVTSKKNNLEVLNAMLSDGWRVVSQNPMGGQCGAAMYSLVILEKEEK' A
#
# COMPACT_ATOMS: atom_id res chain seq x y z
N MET A 1 11.42 9.21 8.27
CA MET A 1 10.42 9.70 7.30
C MET A 1 9.18 8.81 7.32
N GLN A 2 8.00 9.36 7.00
CA GLN A 2 6.73 8.62 6.93
C GLN A 2 5.99 8.95 5.63
N GLU A 3 5.39 7.95 5.00
CA GLU A 3 4.56 8.09 3.80
C GLU A 3 3.28 7.27 3.89
N ALA A 4 2.23 7.72 3.19
CA ALA A 4 0.96 7.03 3.10
C ALA A 4 0.60 6.78 1.63
N ILE A 5 0.27 5.53 1.31
CA ILE A 5 -0.13 5.12 -0.04
C ILE A 5 -1.47 4.39 0.00
N VAL A 6 -2.27 4.54 -1.05
CA VAL A 6 -3.44 3.69 -1.27
C VAL A 6 -3.02 2.52 -2.13
N VAL A 7 -3.05 1.32 -1.55
CA VAL A 7 -2.88 0.06 -2.28
C VAL A 7 -4.23 -0.40 -2.77
N TYR A 8 -4.31 -0.74 -4.05
CA TYR A 8 -5.51 -1.28 -4.66
C TYR A 8 -5.23 -2.61 -5.34
N TYR A 9 -6.20 -3.50 -5.26
CA TYR A 9 -6.20 -4.76 -5.96
C TYR A 9 -7.60 -5.01 -6.54
N VAL A 10 -7.72 -4.92 -7.87
CA VAL A 10 -8.97 -5.25 -8.58
C VAL A 10 -8.83 -6.59 -9.29
N THR A 11 -7.70 -6.80 -9.96
CA THR A 11 -7.31 -8.07 -10.57
C THR A 11 -5.79 -8.18 -10.55
N SER A 12 -5.24 -9.34 -10.92
CA SER A 12 -3.79 -9.52 -11.10
C SER A 12 -3.17 -8.54 -12.11
N LYS A 13 -3.94 -8.05 -13.07
CA LYS A 13 -3.50 -7.06 -14.08
C LYS A 13 -3.79 -5.61 -13.67
N LYS A 14 -4.64 -5.37 -12.66
CA LYS A 14 -5.08 -4.05 -12.22
C LYS A 14 -4.91 -3.92 -10.71
N ASN A 15 -3.67 -3.68 -10.31
CA ASN A 15 -3.24 -3.41 -8.95
C ASN A 15 -1.99 -2.52 -8.99
N ASN A 16 -1.53 -2.05 -7.82
CA ASN A 16 -0.29 -1.28 -7.67
C ASN A 16 0.65 -1.90 -6.62
N LEU A 17 0.65 -3.24 -6.48
CA LEU A 17 1.50 -3.93 -5.51
C LEU A 17 2.99 -3.73 -5.78
N GLU A 18 3.37 -3.50 -7.04
CA GLU A 18 4.75 -3.18 -7.43
C GLU A 18 5.30 -1.92 -6.75
N VAL A 19 4.45 -0.90 -6.53
CA VAL A 19 4.85 0.34 -5.84
C VAL A 19 5.15 0.05 -4.38
N LEU A 20 4.25 -0.67 -3.70
CA LEU A 20 4.47 -1.08 -2.32
C LEU A 20 5.75 -1.94 -2.21
N ASN A 21 5.93 -2.91 -3.11
CA ASN A 21 7.10 -3.78 -3.11
C ASN A 21 8.40 -3.02 -3.34
N ALA A 22 8.41 -1.99 -4.19
CA ALA A 22 9.56 -1.15 -4.41
C ALA A 22 9.95 -0.37 -3.14
N MET A 23 8.98 0.23 -2.44
CA MET A 23 9.23 0.91 -1.17
C MET A 23 9.77 -0.06 -0.10
N LEU A 24 9.17 -1.25 0.00
CA LEU A 24 9.65 -2.28 0.92
C LEU A 24 11.10 -2.70 0.61
N SER A 25 11.43 -2.82 -0.69
CA SER A 25 12.78 -3.18 -1.13
C SER A 25 13.81 -2.07 -0.88
N ASP A 26 13.37 -0.81 -0.91
CA ASP A 26 14.16 0.36 -0.52
C ASP A 26 14.31 0.49 1.02
N GLY A 27 13.77 -0.45 1.79
CA GLY A 27 13.91 -0.49 3.25
C GLY A 27 12.86 0.31 4.02
N TRP A 28 11.77 0.71 3.36
CA TRP A 28 10.58 1.19 4.07
C TRP A 28 9.86 0.02 4.76
N ARG A 29 9.25 0.30 5.90
CA ARG A 29 8.51 -0.68 6.72
C ARG A 29 7.06 -0.25 6.83
N VAL A 30 6.12 -1.18 6.62
CA VAL A 30 4.70 -0.94 6.88
C VAL A 30 4.47 -0.85 8.39
N VAL A 31 3.83 0.24 8.83
CA VAL A 31 3.51 0.47 10.25
C VAL A 31 2.02 0.48 10.52
N SER A 32 1.20 0.71 9.49
CA SER A 32 -0.26 0.59 9.58
C SER A 32 -0.84 0.21 8.23
N GLN A 33 -1.86 -0.65 8.24
CA GLN A 33 -2.69 -0.96 7.08
C GLN A 33 -4.15 -0.91 7.51
N ASN A 34 -4.93 -0.06 6.86
CA ASN A 34 -6.36 0.09 7.12
C ASN A 34 -7.15 -0.22 5.85
N PRO A 35 -8.11 -1.16 5.88
CA PRO A 35 -8.99 -1.40 4.76
C PRO A 35 -9.82 -0.14 4.50
N MET A 36 -9.82 0.34 3.26
CA MET A 36 -10.69 1.43 2.84
C MET A 36 -11.94 0.76 2.25
N GLY A 37 -13.05 0.83 2.97
CA GLY A 37 -14.30 0.22 2.55
C GLY A 37 -14.67 0.61 1.12
N GLY A 38 -14.76 -0.38 0.23
CA GLY A 38 -15.20 -0.20 -1.15
C GLY A 38 -16.67 -0.52 -1.27
N GLN A 39 -17.53 0.50 -1.32
CA GLN A 39 -18.98 0.30 -1.43
C GLN A 39 -19.43 -0.20 -2.83
N CYS A 40 -18.50 -0.55 -3.73
CA CYS A 40 -18.85 -0.94 -5.10
C CYS A 40 -17.78 -1.86 -5.75
N GLY A 41 -18.00 -3.19 -5.69
CA GLY A 41 -17.35 -4.17 -6.55
C GLY A 41 -16.15 -4.94 -5.98
N ALA A 42 -15.61 -5.86 -6.79
CA ALA A 42 -14.51 -6.80 -6.48
C ALA A 42 -13.13 -6.15 -6.23
N ALA A 43 -13.08 -4.84 -6.04
CA ALA A 43 -11.86 -4.07 -5.84
C ALA A 43 -11.59 -3.89 -4.34
N MET A 44 -10.41 -4.33 -3.90
CA MET A 44 -9.92 -4.16 -2.54
C MET A 44 -9.03 -2.93 -2.48
N TYR A 45 -9.30 -2.03 -1.54
CA TYR A 45 -8.47 -0.84 -1.30
C TYR A 45 -7.97 -0.87 0.15
N SER A 46 -6.73 -0.46 0.37
CA SER A 46 -6.12 -0.35 1.69
C SER A 46 -5.25 0.89 1.74
N LEU A 47 -5.43 1.70 2.78
CA LEU A 47 -4.48 2.75 3.14
C LEU A 47 -3.31 2.09 3.88
N VAL A 48 -2.11 2.20 3.34
CA VAL A 48 -0.88 1.67 3.92
C VAL A 48 0.00 2.85 4.32
N ILE A 49 0.42 2.88 5.58
CA ILE A 49 1.38 3.84 6.11
C ILE A 49 2.72 3.12 6.24
N LEU A 50 3.76 3.72 5.66
CA LEU A 50 5.13 3.24 5.69
C LEU A 50 6.03 4.23 6.41
N GLU A 51 7.06 3.70 7.06
CA GLU A 51 8.11 4.48 7.70
C GLU A 51 9.48 3.97 7.26
N LYS A 52 10.43 4.90 7.12
CA LYS A 52 11.84 4.60 6.90
C LYS A 52 12.66 5.43 7.87
N GLU A 53 13.58 4.77 8.59
CA GLU A 53 14.56 5.44 9.42
C GLU A 53 15.53 6.19 8.50
N GLU A 54 15.73 7.49 8.75
CA GLU A 54 16.90 8.17 8.24
C GLU A 54 18.06 7.77 9.14
N LYS A 55 19.10 7.17 8.54
CA LYS A 55 20.37 6.89 9.22
C LYS A 55 21.19 8.16 9.37
#